data_AF-A0A8S1PTN6-F1
#
_entry.id   AF-A0A8S1PTN6-F1
#
_cell.length_a   1.000
_cell.length_b   1.000
_cell.length_c   1.000
_cell.angle_alpha   90.00
_cell.angle_beta   90.00
_cell.angle_gamma   90.00
#
_symmetry.space_group_name_H-M   'P 1'
#
loop_
_entity.id
_entity.type
_entity.pdbx_description
1 polymer ?
#
loop_
_entity_poly.entity_id
_entity_poly.type
_entity_poly.pdbx_seq_one_letter_code
_entity_poly.pdbx_strand_id
1 'polypeptide(L)'
;MDQINCQNSNHDSQRMKYICVDPICQTQQKIGCADCFLEDHATHQRKTIEQFNDQVKQQLDSFNQIEFQPITNTIQQDLEKQIENELENCLSCIKYRFTNIKSDLQSLLDEENEKLQESYNALQQSKNNELDQMKNVNDLHTISQEELNELIKFYQESSKIKNNYSQASEIFADEKNKIKQKRQKYLQKLQIIMQGLMKEFNDLMTTRNLQYDDFSEFETPQKSSLSPNKMQNFVESTRSSRRYYMDYSKKSLFGNASRKD
;
A
#
# COMPACT_ATOMS: atom_id res chain seq x y z
N MET A 1 21.47 75.25 1.08
CA MET A 1 22.13 74.26 1.96
C MET A 1 22.87 75.06 3.01
N ASP A 2 22.40 75.03 4.24
CA ASP A 2 23.02 75.72 5.36
C ASP A 2 24.48 75.26 5.50
N GLN A 3 25.41 76.20 5.52
CA GLN A 3 26.83 75.90 5.68
C GLN A 3 27.05 75.48 7.13
N ILE A 4 27.17 74.17 7.36
CA ILE A 4 27.56 73.64 8.66
C ILE A 4 29.03 74.01 8.85
N ASN A 5 29.28 74.96 9.74
CA ASN A 5 30.62 75.37 10.15
C ASN A 5 31.10 74.48 11.30
N CYS A 6 32.42 74.33 11.43
CA CYS A 6 33.02 73.62 12.56
C CYS A 6 32.56 74.23 13.89
N GLN A 7 32.14 73.40 14.84
CA GLN A 7 31.68 73.82 16.16
C GLN A 7 32.79 73.84 17.23
N ASN A 8 34.04 73.52 16.85
CA ASN A 8 35.17 73.55 17.76
C ASN A 8 35.66 74.99 17.95
N SER A 9 35.71 75.48 19.20
CA SER A 9 36.04 76.87 19.54
C SER A 9 37.46 77.27 19.16
N ASN A 10 38.34 76.29 18.97
CA ASN A 10 39.74 76.51 18.61
C ASN A 10 39.99 76.44 17.10
N HIS A 11 38.96 76.10 16.30
CA HIS A 11 39.05 76.03 14.85
C HIS A 11 38.33 77.24 14.25
N ASP A 12 38.89 77.78 13.16
CA ASP A 12 38.50 79.07 12.59
C ASP A 12 37.18 78.99 11.80
N SER A 13 36.09 78.60 12.47
CA SER A 13 34.73 78.36 11.94
C SER A 13 34.70 77.74 10.53
N GLN A 14 35.68 76.87 10.24
CA GLN A 14 35.93 76.43 8.89
C GLN A 14 34.81 75.52 8.42
N ARG A 15 34.51 75.56 7.12
CA ARG A 15 33.47 74.73 6.52
C ARG A 15 33.81 73.25 6.70
N MET A 16 32.84 72.47 7.15
CA MET A 16 32.94 71.03 7.25
C MET A 16 33.10 70.43 5.86
N LYS A 17 34.19 69.69 5.62
CA LYS A 17 34.56 69.20 4.28
C LYS A 17 34.91 67.72 4.26
N TYR A 18 35.32 67.15 5.39
CA TYR A 18 35.84 65.80 5.47
C TYR A 18 35.01 64.93 6.43
N ILE A 19 34.97 63.63 6.11
CA ILE A 19 34.32 62.57 6.88
C ILE A 19 35.37 61.49 7.16
N CYS A 20 35.46 61.06 8.41
CA CYS A 20 36.29 59.96 8.87
C CYS A 20 35.57 58.66 8.58
N VAL A 21 36.18 57.82 7.75
CA VAL A 21 35.62 56.51 7.34
C VAL A 21 36.41 55.34 7.94
N ASP A 22 37.33 55.65 8.84
CA ASP A 22 38.15 54.66 9.51
C ASP A 22 37.32 53.82 10.50
N PRO A 23 37.27 52.49 10.34
CA PRO A 23 36.47 51.60 11.20
C PRO A 23 36.96 51.55 12.65
N ILE A 24 38.22 51.88 12.92
CA ILE A 24 38.78 51.87 14.29
C ILE A 24 38.65 53.22 15.00
N CYS A 25 38.17 54.26 14.31
CA CYS A 25 38.00 55.57 14.92
C CYS A 25 36.92 55.50 16.02
N GLN A 26 37.25 55.93 17.25
CA GLN A 26 36.32 55.98 18.38
C GLN A 26 35.77 57.39 18.66
N THR A 27 36.29 58.42 17.98
CA THR A 27 35.82 59.81 18.14
C THR A 27 34.35 59.93 17.76
N GLN A 28 33.54 60.57 18.61
CA GLN A 28 32.10 60.73 18.39
C GLN A 28 31.79 61.61 17.18
N GLN A 29 32.61 62.64 16.94
CA GLN A 29 32.49 63.52 15.79
C GLN A 29 33.24 62.95 14.59
N LYS A 30 32.51 62.40 13.60
CA LYS A 30 33.11 61.81 12.37
C LYS A 30 33.24 62.79 11.21
N ILE A 31 32.62 63.96 11.31
CA ILE A 31 32.61 64.99 10.27
C ILE A 31 33.34 66.21 10.82
N GLY A 32 34.19 66.83 10.01
CA GLY A 32 35.11 67.87 10.47
C GLY A 32 35.63 68.78 9.36
N CYS A 33 36.20 69.91 9.77
CA CYS A 33 37.03 70.76 8.92
C CYS A 33 38.44 70.15 8.77
N ALA A 34 39.36 70.81 8.06
CA ALA A 34 40.71 70.28 7.90
C ALA A 34 41.43 70.10 9.24
N ASP A 35 41.23 71.04 10.18
CA ASP A 35 41.91 71.08 11.47
C ASP A 35 41.45 69.97 12.42
N CYS A 36 40.14 69.65 12.45
CA CYS A 36 39.63 68.47 13.17
C CYS A 36 40.33 67.18 12.72
N PHE A 37 40.69 67.08 11.44
CA PHE A 37 41.37 65.91 10.90
C PHE A 37 42.89 65.93 11.06
N LEU A 38 43.47 67.05 11.47
CA LEU A 38 44.88 67.15 11.83
C LEU A 38 45.11 66.90 13.32
N GLU A 39 44.11 67.19 14.16
CA GLU A 39 44.17 66.98 15.61
C GLU A 39 43.60 65.62 16.01
N ASP A 40 42.29 65.42 15.86
CA ASP A 40 41.59 64.27 16.42
C ASP A 40 41.55 63.04 15.49
N HIS A 41 41.87 63.24 14.20
CA HIS A 41 41.82 62.19 13.18
C HIS A 41 43.08 62.13 12.29
N ALA A 42 44.23 62.59 12.79
CA ALA A 42 45.47 62.72 12.03
C ALA A 42 45.89 61.47 11.25
N THR A 43 45.67 60.29 11.84
CA THR A 43 46.05 58.99 11.28
C THR A 43 44.89 58.24 10.63
N HIS A 44 43.66 58.78 10.70
CA HIS A 44 42.47 58.08 10.24
C HIS A 44 42.23 58.26 8.75
N GLN A 45 41.67 57.23 8.12
CA GLN A 45 41.20 57.32 6.73
C GLN A 45 40.05 58.34 6.61
N ARG A 46 40.21 59.33 5.72
CA ARG A 46 39.23 60.39 5.47
C ARG A 46 38.80 60.45 4.02
N LYS A 47 37.55 60.86 3.79
CA LYS A 47 36.97 61.17 2.47
C LYS A 47 36.33 62.56 2.50
N THR A 48 36.24 63.21 1.35
CA THR A 48 35.40 64.41 1.25
C THR A 48 33.92 64.03 1.35
N ILE A 49 33.07 64.97 1.76
CA ILE A 49 31.62 64.75 1.86
C ILE A 49 31.04 64.28 0.51
N GLU A 50 31.50 64.85 -0.60
CA GLU A 50 31.07 64.47 -1.95
C GLU A 50 31.44 63.01 -2.27
N GLN A 51 32.71 62.63 -2.06
CA GLN A 51 33.17 61.25 -2.28
C GLN A 51 32.46 60.22 -1.40
N PHE A 52 32.16 60.58 -0.15
CA PHE A 52 31.39 59.70 0.74
C PHE A 52 29.96 59.52 0.24
N ASN A 53 29.30 60.60 -0.17
CA ASN A 53 27.94 60.56 -0.69
C ASN A 53 27.85 59.71 -1.97
N ASP A 54 28.79 59.88 -2.90
CA ASP A 54 28.84 59.09 -4.13
C ASP A 54 29.06 57.59 -3.84
N GLN A 55 29.90 57.24 -2.88
CA GLN A 55 30.11 55.84 -2.50
C GLN A 55 28.92 55.23 -1.77
N VAL A 56 28.25 55.98 -0.90
CA VAL A 56 27.02 55.51 -0.23
C VAL A 56 25.94 55.27 -1.28
N LYS A 57 25.78 56.17 -2.27
CA LYS A 57 24.84 55.96 -3.38
C LYS A 57 25.18 54.72 -4.20
N GLN A 58 26.45 54.54 -4.58
CA GLN A 58 26.88 53.34 -5.31
C GLN A 58 26.62 52.04 -4.53
N GLN A 59 26.86 52.04 -3.22
CA GLN A 59 26.56 50.88 -2.38
C GLN A 59 25.06 50.64 -2.28
N LEU A 60 24.25 51.67 -2.06
CA LEU A 60 22.79 51.57 -2.06
C LEU A 60 22.25 51.03 -3.39
N ASP A 61 22.75 51.52 -4.52
CA ASP A 61 22.38 51.03 -5.83
C ASP A 61 22.76 49.55 -6.01
N SER A 62 23.94 49.14 -5.51
CA SER A 62 24.35 47.73 -5.52
C SER A 62 23.47 46.84 -4.64
N PHE A 63 23.00 47.33 -3.49
CA PHE A 63 22.07 46.61 -2.63
C PHE A 63 20.67 46.50 -3.26
N ASN A 64 20.21 47.56 -3.91
CA ASN A 64 18.91 47.58 -4.59
C ASN A 64 18.86 46.67 -5.83
N GLN A 65 20.02 46.31 -6.39
CA GLN A 65 20.15 45.33 -7.47
C GLN A 65 20.15 43.88 -6.97
N ILE A 66 20.20 43.64 -5.65
CA ILE A 66 20.09 42.29 -5.09
C ILE A 66 18.62 41.85 -5.16
N GLU A 67 18.28 41.13 -6.23
CA GLU A 67 16.98 40.45 -6.33
C GLU A 67 17.03 39.14 -5.55
N PHE A 68 16.18 39.04 -4.53
CA PHE A 68 15.92 37.76 -3.86
C PHE A 68 15.05 36.90 -4.77
N GLN A 69 15.59 35.78 -5.24
CA GLN A 69 14.79 34.79 -5.95
C GLN A 69 13.76 34.17 -4.98
N PRO A 70 12.48 34.08 -5.37
CA PRO A 70 11.49 33.39 -4.56
C PRO A 70 11.85 31.91 -4.44
N ILE A 71 11.69 31.34 -3.25
CA ILE A 71 11.82 29.90 -3.03
C ILE A 71 10.68 29.23 -3.81
N THR A 72 10.96 28.68 -4.98
CA THR A 72 9.98 27.94 -5.77
C THR A 72 9.79 26.53 -5.18
N ASN A 73 8.57 26.20 -4.77
CA ASN A 73 8.13 24.89 -4.24
C ASN A 73 8.21 23.71 -5.24
N THR A 74 9.01 23.82 -6.31
CA THR A 74 9.10 22.81 -7.37
C THR A 74 9.55 21.45 -6.86
N ILE A 75 10.50 21.41 -5.93
CA ILE A 75 10.96 20.15 -5.30
C ILE A 75 9.84 19.46 -4.53
N GLN A 76 8.99 20.23 -3.84
CA GLN A 76 7.89 19.68 -3.07
C GLN A 76 6.79 19.11 -3.98
N GLN A 77 6.49 19.79 -5.09
CA GLN A 77 5.51 19.32 -6.08
C GLN A 77 5.96 18.03 -6.79
N ASP A 78 7.26 17.88 -7.07
CA ASP A 78 7.80 16.66 -7.67
C ASP A 78 7.77 15.47 -6.70
N LEU A 79 8.04 15.71 -5.41
CA LEU A 79 7.93 14.68 -4.38
C LEU A 79 6.48 14.22 -4.18
N GLU A 80 5.54 15.16 -4.14
CA GLU A 80 4.11 14.87 -4.03
C GLU A 80 3.63 13.99 -5.20
N LYS A 81 4.02 14.32 -6.45
CA LYS A 81 3.71 13.51 -7.63
C LYS A 81 4.34 12.12 -7.58
N GLN A 82 5.57 11.99 -7.08
CA GLN A 82 6.20 10.68 -6.91
C GLN A 82 5.46 9.82 -5.88
N ILE A 83 5.05 10.41 -4.76
CA ILE A 83 4.26 9.73 -3.73
C ILE A 83 2.91 9.26 -4.30
N GLU A 84 2.21 10.12 -5.05
CA GLU A 84 0.94 9.76 -5.70
C GLU A 84 1.11 8.58 -6.66
N ASN A 85 2.14 8.60 -7.51
CA ASN A 85 2.42 7.49 -8.43
C ASN A 85 2.72 6.17 -7.70
N GLU A 86 3.54 6.20 -6.64
CA GLU A 86 3.85 5.00 -5.86
C GLU A 86 2.62 4.44 -5.14
N LEU A 87 1.75 5.31 -4.63
CA LEU A 87 0.48 4.91 -4.02
C LEU A 87 -0.46 4.26 -5.04
N GLU A 88 -0.61 4.86 -6.22
CA GLU A 88 -1.46 4.31 -7.28
C GLU A 88 -0.95 2.95 -7.78
N ASN A 89 0.37 2.80 -7.91
CA ASN A 89 1.02 1.53 -8.23
C ASN A 89 0.73 0.46 -7.16
N CYS A 90 0.84 0.81 -5.88
CA CYS A 90 0.52 -0.10 -4.78
C CYS A 90 -0.95 -0.52 -4.80
N LEU A 91 -1.88 0.43 -4.97
CA LEU A 91 -3.32 0.15 -5.05
C LEU A 91 -3.64 -0.79 -6.22
N SER A 92 -3.01 -0.54 -7.38
CA SER A 92 -3.14 -1.39 -8.56
C SER A 92 -2.65 -2.82 -8.31
N CYS A 93 -1.51 -2.98 -7.61
CA CYS A 93 -0.97 -4.31 -7.25
C CYS A 93 -1.89 -5.07 -6.29
N ILE A 94 -2.43 -4.39 -5.28
CA ILE A 94 -3.38 -4.96 -4.33
C ILE A 94 -4.64 -5.42 -5.06
N LYS A 95 -5.22 -4.54 -5.90
CA LYS A 95 -6.42 -4.83 -6.69
C LYS A 95 -6.21 -6.03 -7.61
N TYR A 96 -5.06 -6.12 -8.27
CA TYR A 96 -4.69 -7.26 -9.10
C TYR A 96 -4.64 -8.57 -8.31
N ARG A 97 -3.95 -8.59 -7.16
CA ARG A 97 -3.90 -9.79 -6.30
C ARG A 97 -5.27 -10.24 -5.83
N PHE A 98 -6.13 -9.31 -5.40
CA PHE A 98 -7.51 -9.64 -5.00
C PHE A 98 -8.33 -10.21 -6.15
N THR A 99 -8.18 -9.66 -7.35
CA THR A 99 -8.87 -10.14 -8.55
C THR A 99 -8.45 -11.57 -8.89
N ASN A 100 -7.15 -11.87 -8.79
CA ASN A 100 -6.65 -13.23 -9.02
C ASN A 100 -7.16 -14.22 -7.99
N ILE A 101 -7.08 -13.90 -6.69
CA ILE A 101 -7.61 -14.77 -5.62
C ILE A 101 -9.10 -15.05 -5.83
N LYS A 102 -9.88 -14.02 -6.20
CA LYS A 102 -11.29 -14.17 -6.53
C LYS A 102 -11.48 -15.15 -7.70
N SER A 103 -10.73 -14.96 -8.79
CA SER A 103 -10.80 -15.81 -9.98
C SER A 103 -10.47 -17.27 -9.67
N ASP A 104 -9.40 -17.52 -8.91
CA ASP A 104 -8.97 -18.86 -8.53
C ASP A 104 -10.03 -19.58 -7.70
N LEU A 105 -10.59 -18.89 -6.68
CA LEU A 105 -11.65 -19.45 -5.85
C LEU A 105 -12.95 -19.70 -6.64
N GLN A 106 -13.27 -18.82 -7.59
CA GLN A 106 -14.42 -18.99 -8.45
C GLN A 106 -14.25 -20.21 -9.37
N SER A 107 -13.09 -20.35 -10.01
CA SER A 107 -12.78 -21.51 -10.85
C SER A 107 -12.88 -22.85 -10.10
N LEU A 108 -12.38 -22.91 -8.86
CA LEU A 108 -12.48 -24.13 -8.04
C LEU A 108 -13.94 -24.50 -7.71
N LEU A 109 -14.79 -23.50 -7.46
CA LEU A 109 -16.21 -23.72 -7.18
C LEU A 109 -16.97 -24.12 -8.44
N ASP A 110 -16.66 -23.50 -9.58
CA ASP A 110 -17.29 -23.80 -10.85
C ASP A 110 -16.97 -25.23 -11.30
N GLU A 111 -15.72 -25.68 -11.13
CA GLU A 111 -15.30 -27.07 -11.41
C GLU A 111 -16.03 -28.10 -10.53
N GLU A 112 -16.20 -27.83 -9.23
CA GLU A 112 -16.97 -28.72 -8.34
C GLU A 112 -18.45 -28.77 -8.73
N ASN A 113 -19.04 -27.64 -9.17
CA ASN A 113 -20.42 -27.58 -9.61
C ASN A 113 -20.63 -28.31 -10.95
N GLU A 114 -19.71 -28.17 -11.91
CA GLU A 114 -19.76 -28.89 -13.19
C GLU A 114 -19.74 -30.40 -12.96
N LYS A 115 -18.83 -30.90 -12.12
CA LYS A 115 -18.77 -32.33 -11.79
C LYS A 115 -20.05 -32.84 -11.15
N LEU A 116 -20.66 -32.06 -10.27
CA LEU A 116 -21.95 -32.41 -9.66
C LEU A 116 -23.06 -32.45 -10.70
N GLN A 117 -23.09 -31.47 -11.62
CA GLN A 117 -24.08 -31.39 -12.68
C GLN A 117 -23.94 -32.53 -13.69
N GLU A 118 -22.72 -32.88 -14.09
CA GLU A 118 -22.43 -34.04 -14.93
C GLU A 118 -22.92 -35.33 -14.28
N SER A 119 -22.60 -35.51 -12.99
CA SER A 119 -23.03 -36.69 -12.23
C SER A 119 -24.56 -36.77 -12.13
N TYR A 120 -25.24 -35.63 -11.93
CA TYR A 120 -26.70 -35.56 -11.90
C TYR A 120 -27.32 -35.92 -13.26
N ASN A 121 -26.78 -35.35 -14.34
CA ASN A 121 -27.25 -35.62 -15.70
C ASN A 121 -27.06 -37.10 -16.05
N ALA A 122 -25.92 -37.70 -15.70
CA ALA A 122 -25.64 -39.12 -15.92
C ALA A 122 -26.62 -40.02 -15.16
N LEU A 123 -26.92 -39.70 -13.89
CA LEU A 123 -27.91 -40.45 -13.10
C LEU A 123 -29.32 -40.33 -13.71
N GLN A 124 -29.71 -39.13 -14.13
CA GLN A 124 -31.01 -38.89 -14.73
C GLN A 124 -31.15 -39.63 -16.07
N GLN A 125 -30.08 -39.67 -16.88
CA GLN A 125 -30.05 -40.42 -18.12
C GLN A 125 -30.12 -41.93 -17.88
N SER A 126 -29.40 -42.46 -16.88
CA SER A 126 -29.49 -43.88 -16.49
C SER A 126 -30.92 -44.25 -16.09
N LYS A 127 -31.55 -43.43 -15.25
CA LYS A 127 -32.93 -43.62 -14.84
C LYS A 127 -33.90 -43.60 -16.02
N ASN A 128 -33.73 -42.65 -16.95
CA ASN A 128 -34.60 -42.54 -18.12
C ASN A 128 -34.42 -43.74 -19.06
N ASN A 129 -33.19 -44.20 -19.28
CA ASN A 129 -32.92 -45.38 -20.11
C ASN A 129 -33.59 -46.64 -19.55
N GLU A 130 -33.53 -46.87 -18.23
CA GLU A 130 -34.23 -47.98 -17.58
C GLU A 130 -35.76 -47.85 -17.68
N LEU A 131 -36.30 -46.62 -17.65
CA LEU A 131 -37.74 -46.40 -17.76
C LEU A 131 -38.26 -46.45 -19.20
N ASP A 132 -37.51 -45.94 -20.16
CA ASP A 132 -37.91 -45.80 -21.56
C ASP A 132 -38.02 -47.16 -22.26
N GLN A 133 -37.21 -48.13 -21.86
CA GLN A 133 -37.36 -49.54 -22.26
C GLN A 133 -38.74 -50.12 -21.89
N MET A 134 -39.39 -49.54 -20.88
CA MET A 134 -40.65 -50.04 -20.31
C MET A 134 -41.88 -49.23 -20.72
N LYS A 135 -41.71 -48.03 -21.32
CA LYS A 135 -42.83 -47.13 -21.66
C LYS A 135 -43.60 -47.52 -22.92
N ASN A 136 -43.04 -48.37 -23.78
CA ASN A 136 -43.66 -48.75 -25.06
C ASN A 136 -44.58 -49.97 -24.98
N VAL A 137 -44.84 -50.50 -23.77
CA VAL A 137 -45.65 -51.69 -23.54
C VAL A 137 -47.13 -51.31 -23.47
N ASN A 138 -47.72 -51.02 -24.63
CA ASN A 138 -49.14 -50.66 -24.72
C ASN A 138 -50.07 -51.88 -24.80
N ASP A 139 -49.59 -53.04 -25.24
CA ASP A 139 -50.39 -54.27 -25.31
C ASP A 139 -49.55 -55.54 -25.05
N LEU A 140 -49.82 -56.19 -23.92
CA LEU A 140 -49.12 -57.41 -23.45
C LEU A 140 -49.24 -58.59 -24.42
N HIS A 141 -50.22 -58.58 -25.32
CA HIS A 141 -50.43 -59.64 -26.31
C HIS A 141 -49.59 -59.49 -27.58
N THR A 142 -48.90 -58.36 -27.74
CA THR A 142 -48.11 -58.03 -28.95
C THR A 142 -46.59 -57.99 -28.71
N ILE A 143 -46.15 -58.06 -27.46
CA ILE A 143 -44.75 -58.08 -27.05
C ILE A 143 -44.11 -59.44 -27.29
N SER A 144 -42.83 -59.42 -27.69
CA SER A 144 -42.01 -60.61 -27.85
C SER A 144 -41.72 -61.29 -26.51
N GLN A 145 -41.34 -62.57 -26.54
CA GLN A 145 -40.96 -63.32 -25.34
C GLN A 145 -39.73 -62.71 -24.64
N GLU A 146 -38.81 -62.09 -25.40
CA GLU A 146 -37.63 -61.40 -24.88
C GLU A 146 -38.04 -60.14 -24.10
N GLU A 147 -38.88 -59.29 -24.67
CA GLU A 147 -39.42 -58.09 -24.00
C GLU A 147 -40.22 -58.46 -22.75
N LEU A 148 -41.03 -59.53 -22.81
CA LEU A 148 -41.79 -60.02 -21.67
C LEU A 148 -40.88 -60.48 -20.51
N ASN A 149 -39.77 -61.17 -20.83
CA ASN A 149 -38.80 -61.58 -19.83
C ASN A 149 -38.09 -60.38 -19.19
N GLU A 150 -37.76 -59.33 -19.95
CA GLU A 150 -37.20 -58.08 -19.43
C GLU A 150 -38.20 -57.34 -18.52
N LEU A 151 -39.48 -57.29 -18.91
CA LEU A 151 -40.58 -56.74 -18.11
C LEU A 151 -40.73 -57.45 -16.75
N ILE A 152 -40.72 -58.79 -16.76
CA ILE A 152 -40.82 -59.60 -15.55
C ILE A 152 -39.61 -59.35 -14.65
N LYS A 153 -38.40 -59.30 -15.22
CA LYS A 153 -37.17 -59.01 -14.47
C LYS A 153 -37.23 -57.61 -13.83
N PHE A 154 -37.63 -56.60 -14.58
CA PHE A 154 -37.84 -55.25 -14.05
C PHE A 154 -38.88 -55.24 -12.93
N TYR A 155 -40.02 -55.91 -13.09
CA TYR A 155 -41.05 -55.99 -12.06
C TYR A 155 -40.52 -56.60 -10.76
N GLN A 156 -39.76 -57.70 -10.86
CA GLN A 156 -39.12 -58.36 -9.72
C GLN A 156 -38.05 -57.49 -9.04
N GLU A 157 -37.31 -56.70 -9.82
CA GLU A 157 -36.23 -55.84 -9.33
C GLU A 157 -36.69 -54.41 -8.97
N SER A 158 -37.93 -54.02 -9.31
CA SER A 158 -38.46 -52.65 -9.23
C SER A 158 -38.32 -52.01 -7.84
N SER A 159 -38.52 -52.80 -6.78
CA SER A 159 -38.34 -52.35 -5.40
C SER A 159 -36.88 -52.01 -5.07
N LYS A 160 -35.92 -52.81 -5.57
CA LYS A 160 -34.49 -52.56 -5.43
C LYS A 160 -34.06 -51.36 -6.25
N ILE A 161 -34.53 -51.25 -7.50
CA ILE A 161 -34.28 -50.12 -8.39
C ILE A 161 -34.76 -48.81 -7.74
N LYS A 162 -36.00 -48.79 -7.22
CA LYS A 162 -36.56 -47.64 -6.51
C LYS A 162 -35.72 -47.25 -5.29
N ASN A 163 -35.31 -48.22 -4.47
CA ASN A 163 -34.47 -47.96 -3.30
C ASN A 163 -33.09 -47.41 -3.69
N ASN A 164 -32.46 -47.96 -4.74
CA ASN A 164 -31.16 -47.49 -5.22
C ASN A 164 -31.22 -46.03 -5.69
N TYR A 165 -32.22 -45.65 -6.50
CA TYR A 165 -32.37 -44.27 -6.94
C TYR A 165 -32.78 -43.31 -5.80
N SER A 166 -33.53 -43.80 -4.80
CA SER A 166 -33.82 -43.01 -3.59
C SER A 166 -32.54 -42.71 -2.80
N GLN A 167 -31.70 -43.73 -2.57
CA GLN A 167 -30.41 -43.56 -1.89
C GLN A 167 -29.46 -42.67 -2.68
N ALA A 168 -29.38 -42.84 -4.01
CA ALA A 168 -28.60 -41.96 -4.87
C ALA A 168 -29.07 -40.51 -4.75
N SER A 169 -30.38 -40.26 -4.74
CA SER A 169 -30.95 -38.92 -4.55
C SER A 169 -30.58 -38.31 -3.19
N GLU A 170 -30.55 -39.09 -2.12
CA GLU A 170 -30.11 -38.64 -0.80
C GLU A 170 -28.63 -38.27 -0.79
N ILE A 171 -27.77 -39.11 -1.38
CA ILE A 171 -26.33 -38.85 -1.51
C ILE A 171 -26.10 -37.54 -2.30
N PHE A 172 -26.84 -37.32 -3.38
CA PHE A 172 -26.77 -36.07 -4.15
C PHE A 172 -27.19 -34.85 -3.33
N ALA A 173 -28.25 -34.97 -2.53
CA ALA A 173 -28.68 -33.89 -1.65
C ALA A 173 -27.60 -33.55 -0.60
N ASP A 174 -26.94 -34.58 -0.06
CA ASP A 174 -25.83 -34.42 0.87
C ASP A 174 -24.60 -33.78 0.24
N GLU A 175 -24.21 -34.19 -0.97
CA GLU A 175 -23.09 -33.58 -1.69
C GLU A 175 -23.38 -32.11 -2.04
N LYS A 176 -24.59 -31.80 -2.49
CA LYS A 176 -25.04 -30.42 -2.72
C LYS A 176 -24.91 -29.57 -1.45
N ASN A 177 -25.32 -30.11 -0.30
CA ASN A 177 -25.17 -29.44 0.98
C ASN A 177 -23.70 -29.25 1.39
N LYS A 178 -22.84 -30.25 1.14
CA LYS A 178 -21.38 -30.15 1.39
C LYS A 178 -20.75 -29.05 0.53
N ILE A 179 -21.09 -28.96 -0.76
CA ILE A 179 -20.60 -27.89 -1.66
C ILE A 179 -21.06 -26.52 -1.16
N LYS A 180 -22.33 -26.39 -0.72
CA LYS A 180 -22.84 -25.16 -0.11
C LYS A 180 -22.05 -24.75 1.14
N GLN A 181 -21.72 -25.71 2.01
CA GLN A 181 -20.89 -25.47 3.19
C GLN A 181 -19.45 -25.08 2.83
N LYS A 182 -18.84 -25.75 1.82
CA LYS A 182 -17.51 -25.39 1.31
C LYS A 182 -17.49 -23.95 0.80
N ARG A 183 -18.50 -23.55 0.01
CA ARG A 183 -18.66 -22.17 -0.48
C ARG A 183 -18.68 -21.16 0.67
N GLN A 184 -19.44 -21.45 1.73
CA GLN A 184 -19.49 -20.59 2.91
C GLN A 184 -18.14 -20.52 3.65
N LYS A 185 -17.43 -21.63 3.78
CA LYS A 185 -16.07 -21.66 4.37
C LYS A 185 -15.07 -20.86 3.55
N TYR A 186 -15.12 -20.92 2.22
CA TYR A 186 -14.23 -20.12 1.36
C TYR A 186 -14.54 -18.63 1.46
N LEU A 187 -15.82 -18.24 1.52
CA LEU A 187 -16.21 -16.85 1.76
C LEU A 187 -15.71 -16.33 3.12
N GLN A 188 -15.82 -17.13 4.17
CA GLN A 188 -15.27 -16.77 5.49
C GLN A 188 -13.74 -16.63 5.46
N LYS A 189 -13.03 -17.55 4.80
CA LYS A 189 -11.57 -17.43 4.62
C LYS A 189 -11.19 -16.15 3.89
N LEU A 190 -11.93 -15.78 2.84
CA LEU A 190 -11.71 -14.54 2.11
C LEU A 190 -11.90 -13.32 3.03
N GLN A 191 -12.97 -13.30 3.83
CA GLN A 191 -13.23 -12.23 4.79
C GLN A 191 -12.10 -12.11 5.83
N ILE A 192 -11.61 -13.24 6.35
CA ILE A 192 -10.49 -13.25 7.31
C ILE A 192 -9.21 -12.70 6.66
N ILE A 193 -8.89 -13.12 5.43
CA ILE A 193 -7.72 -12.61 4.70
C ILE A 193 -7.84 -11.10 4.48
N MET A 194 -9.03 -10.61 4.08
CA MET A 194 -9.29 -9.17 3.93
C MET A 194 -9.10 -8.42 5.25
N GLN A 195 -9.65 -8.93 6.35
CA GLN A 195 -9.48 -8.32 7.67
C GLN A 195 -8.01 -8.29 8.11
N GLY A 196 -7.25 -9.37 7.85
CA GLY A 196 -5.82 -9.44 8.12
C GLY A 196 -5.03 -8.38 7.34
N LEU A 197 -5.26 -8.27 6.03
CA LEU A 197 -4.61 -7.26 5.19
C LEU A 197 -4.98 -5.83 5.60
N MET A 198 -6.24 -5.58 5.94
CA MET A 198 -6.67 -4.27 6.45
C MET A 198 -6.01 -3.92 7.79
N LYS A 199 -5.86 -4.92 8.68
CA LYS A 199 -5.17 -4.74 9.96
C LYS A 199 -3.69 -4.43 9.74
N GLU A 200 -2.98 -5.21 8.92
CA GLU A 200 -1.57 -4.97 8.60
C GLU A 200 -1.36 -3.59 7.98
N PHE A 201 -2.26 -3.16 7.09
CA PHE A 201 -2.24 -1.81 6.53
C PHE A 201 -2.40 -0.73 7.60
N ASN A 202 -3.38 -0.87 8.50
CA ASN A 202 -3.60 0.08 9.60
C ASN A 202 -2.41 0.11 10.58
N ASP A 203 -1.85 -1.05 10.90
CA ASP A 203 -0.69 -1.18 11.78
C ASP A 203 0.53 -0.47 11.16
N LEU A 204 0.77 -0.61 9.85
CA LEU A 204 1.83 0.11 9.12
C LEU A 204 1.62 1.62 9.12
N MET A 205 0.37 2.10 8.93
CA MET A 205 0.05 3.53 8.93
C MET A 205 0.19 4.16 10.33
N THR A 206 -0.03 3.39 11.38
CA THR A 206 0.06 3.87 12.78
C THR A 206 1.48 3.76 13.34
N THR A 207 2.25 2.72 13.00
CA THR A 207 3.65 2.58 13.46
C THR A 207 4.63 3.55 12.76
N ARG A 208 4.37 3.96 11.51
CA ARG A 208 5.25 4.91 10.81
C ARG A 208 5.15 6.35 11.33
N ASN A 209 4.08 6.68 12.05
CA ASN A 209 3.87 8.00 12.68
C ASN A 209 4.54 8.15 14.07
N LEU A 210 5.24 7.13 14.57
CA LEU A 210 5.84 7.13 15.92
C LEU A 210 7.38 7.27 15.94
N GLN A 211 8.04 7.47 14.80
CA GLN A 211 9.51 7.59 14.70
C GLN A 211 10.03 8.96 14.25
N TYR A 212 9.21 10.01 14.28
CA TYR A 212 9.62 11.38 13.98
C TYR A 212 9.31 12.30 15.17
N ASP A 213 9.94 12.05 16.31
CA ASP A 213 10.05 13.02 17.41
C ASP A 213 11.17 12.55 18.35
N ASP A 214 12.43 12.69 17.94
CA ASP A 214 13.52 13.04 18.86
C ASP A 214 14.82 13.36 18.11
N PHE A 215 14.86 14.54 17.48
CA PHE A 215 16.11 15.23 17.17
C PHE A 215 16.04 16.62 17.81
N SER A 216 16.06 16.67 19.14
CA SER A 216 16.52 17.87 19.85
C SER A 216 17.71 17.47 20.73
N GLU A 217 18.90 17.67 20.19
CA GLU A 217 20.12 17.86 20.98
C GLU A 217 19.86 18.97 22.00
N PHE A 218 19.80 18.65 23.29
CA PHE A 218 20.39 19.46 24.35
C PHE A 218 20.52 18.61 25.62
N GLU A 219 21.77 18.37 26.00
CA GLU A 219 22.19 17.62 27.17
C GLU A 219 21.64 18.21 28.47
N THR A 220 21.13 17.35 29.37
CA THR A 220 21.36 17.49 30.82
C THR A 220 21.46 16.11 31.48
N PRO A 221 22.43 15.86 32.38
CA PRO A 221 22.68 14.54 32.94
C PRO A 221 21.97 14.32 34.28
N GLN A 222 21.59 13.06 34.54
CA GLN A 222 21.18 12.39 35.80
C GLN A 222 19.78 11.76 35.67
N LYS A 223 19.50 10.51 36.04
CA LYS A 223 20.20 9.51 36.86
C LYS A 223 19.70 8.12 36.44
N SER A 224 20.61 7.16 36.42
CA SER A 224 20.38 5.73 36.23
C SER A 224 19.60 5.08 37.38
N SER A 225 18.53 4.34 37.06
CA SER A 225 18.12 3.18 37.86
C SER A 225 17.51 2.10 36.97
N LEU A 226 18.39 1.17 36.58
CA LEU A 226 18.22 -0.26 36.37
C LEU A 226 16.79 -0.82 36.29
N SER A 227 16.49 -1.43 35.14
CA SER A 227 15.51 -2.51 35.00
C SER A 227 16.27 -3.82 34.80
N PRO A 228 15.84 -4.95 35.39
CA PRO A 228 16.32 -6.25 34.95
C PRO A 228 15.21 -7.09 34.31
N ASN A 229 15.59 -7.66 33.17
CA ASN A 229 15.08 -8.87 32.52
C ASN A 229 13.83 -8.76 31.62
N LYS A 230 14.04 -8.86 30.29
CA LYS A 230 14.27 -10.17 29.63
C LYS A 230 14.91 -10.03 28.25
N MET A 231 16.02 -10.74 28.09
CA MET A 231 16.70 -11.15 26.85
C MET A 231 15.69 -11.78 25.87
N GLN A 232 15.66 -11.33 24.61
CA GLN A 232 16.52 -11.76 23.50
C GLN A 232 16.15 -13.16 23.00
N ASN A 233 15.60 -13.23 21.77
CA ASN A 233 15.95 -14.22 20.76
C ASN A 233 15.49 -13.73 19.38
N PHE A 234 16.38 -12.99 18.72
CA PHE A 234 16.50 -12.98 17.26
C PHE A 234 17.14 -14.32 16.89
N VAL A 235 16.42 -15.16 16.14
CA VAL A 235 17.02 -16.24 15.37
C VAL A 235 16.43 -16.18 13.97
N GLU A 236 17.30 -15.89 13.02
CA GLU A 236 17.11 -16.12 11.59
C GLU A 236 16.63 -17.54 11.32
N SER A 237 15.58 -17.67 10.51
CA SER A 237 15.34 -18.91 9.77
C SER A 237 14.77 -18.59 8.41
N THR A 238 15.69 -18.32 7.48
CA THR A 238 15.54 -18.71 6.09
C THR A 238 15.24 -20.22 5.99
N ARG A 239 14.34 -20.56 5.06
CA ARG A 239 13.97 -21.91 4.55
C ARG A 239 12.84 -22.64 5.28
N SER A 240 11.64 -22.52 4.70
CA SER A 240 10.72 -23.66 4.58
C SER A 240 9.89 -23.54 3.30
N SER A 241 10.48 -24.01 2.21
CA SER A 241 9.74 -24.38 1.01
C SER A 241 8.98 -25.68 1.31
N ARG A 242 7.80 -25.59 1.91
CA ARG A 242 6.87 -26.73 1.99
C ARG A 242 6.30 -27.01 0.60
N ARG A 243 6.95 -27.92 -0.12
CA ARG A 243 6.29 -28.68 -1.18
C ARG A 243 5.18 -29.49 -0.51
N TYR A 244 3.93 -29.19 -0.85
CA TYR A 244 2.81 -30.07 -0.55
C TYR A 244 2.96 -31.31 -1.43
N TYR A 245 3.31 -32.46 -0.84
CA TYR A 245 3.01 -33.75 -1.44
C TYR A 245 1.50 -33.94 -1.34
N MET A 246 0.79 -33.75 -2.47
CA MET A 246 -0.57 -34.23 -2.61
C MET A 246 -0.51 -35.73 -2.83
N ASP A 247 -0.94 -36.47 -1.81
CA ASP A 247 -1.14 -37.91 -1.87
C ASP A 247 -2.31 -38.20 -2.82
N TYR A 248 -2.00 -38.53 -4.08
CA TYR A 248 -2.99 -38.98 -5.06
C TYR A 248 -3.37 -40.44 -4.79
N SER A 249 -4.17 -40.66 -3.75
CA SER A 249 -4.92 -41.92 -3.60
C SER A 249 -6.26 -41.80 -4.32
N LYS A 250 -6.23 -41.86 -5.66
CA LYS A 250 -7.43 -42.06 -6.48
C LYS A 250 -7.94 -43.49 -6.28
N LYS A 251 -8.99 -43.66 -5.47
CA LYS A 251 -9.91 -44.79 -5.67
C LYS A 251 -11.00 -44.34 -6.64
N SER A 252 -10.88 -44.79 -7.88
CA SER A 252 -11.99 -44.85 -8.82
C SER A 252 -13.13 -45.65 -8.16
N LEU A 253 -14.27 -45.01 -7.91
CA LEU A 253 -15.44 -45.65 -7.30
C LEU A 253 -16.40 -46.25 -8.33
N PHE A 254 -16.10 -46.16 -9.62
CA PHE A 254 -16.90 -46.78 -10.67
C PHE A 254 -15.98 -47.45 -11.70
N GLY A 255 -15.42 -48.59 -11.27
CA GLY A 255 -14.75 -49.55 -12.14
C GLY A 255 -15.71 -50.68 -12.49
N ASN A 256 -15.95 -50.82 -13.80
CA ASN A 256 -16.65 -51.91 -14.46
C ASN A 256 -16.47 -53.27 -13.78
N ALA A 257 -17.57 -53.82 -13.26
CA ALA A 257 -17.67 -55.22 -12.88
C ALA A 257 -18.86 -55.83 -13.63
N SER A 258 -18.63 -56.23 -14.88
CA SER A 258 -19.31 -57.33 -15.56
C SER A 258 -18.73 -57.49 -16.97
N ARG A 259 -17.65 -58.25 -17.06
CA ARG A 259 -17.30 -59.12 -18.20
C ARG A 259 -16.05 -59.90 -17.84
N LYS A 260 -16.24 -61.16 -17.45
CA LYS A 260 -15.33 -62.26 -17.71
C LYS A 260 -16.14 -63.54 -17.78
N ASP A 261 -16.09 -64.17 -18.95
CA ASP A 261 -15.97 -65.62 -19.07
C ASP A 261 -14.76 -66.13 -18.26
#